data_AF-A0A2E3SGM7-F1
#
_entry.id   AF-A0A2E3SGM7-F1
#
_cell.length_a   1.000
_cell.length_b   1.000
_cell.length_c   1.000
_cell.angle_alpha   90.00
_cell.angle_beta   90.00
_cell.angle_gamma   90.00
#
_symmetry.space_group_name_H-M   'P 1'
#
loop_
_entity.id
_entity.type
_entity.pdbx_description
1 polymer ?
#
loop_
_entity_poly.entity_id
_entity_poly.type
_entity_poly.pdbx_seq_one_letter_code
_entity_poly.pdbx_strand_id
1 'polypeptide(L)'
;MIKYINNIAGILILLNIFDQILSSSKIIPENIYFDIFVLCSYVFFGIEFILRIFIERRFSFLLVFDFLVLANYIFFGFYDLRILRIFRAYSIYSNHKMLLPTNTLLRTVYNQRLALLGSQIMVFSVLLIFSTLIHFIERDINPEYFGSILNSMWFGIATLTTVGYGDVTPSSPLGQVLTSLTMFLGIGMFALPAAILASAYYEEIQKRNFLITMETISSIPLFSMLPIGALSKINDKLVAEIYPAKRKIIEKGDDADCMYIIEFGTVQVEIESPVTLGQGDYFGEKGILSKEVRNASISSLEEVKLLSLSKEDLEELMEEYPHLFEELEKVSSDRMG
;
A
#
# COMPACT_ATOMS: atom_id res chain seq x y z
N MET A 1 10.80 22.20 -0.40
CA MET A 1 10.74 22.59 1.03
C MET A 1 10.10 21.49 1.90
N ILE A 2 8.87 21.04 1.62
CA ILE A 2 8.16 20.00 2.40
C ILE A 2 8.93 18.67 2.51
N LYS A 3 9.59 18.22 1.43
CA LYS A 3 10.40 16.99 1.41
C LYS A 3 11.56 17.01 2.42
N TYR A 4 12.25 18.15 2.56
CA TYR A 4 13.36 18.30 3.50
C TYR A 4 12.86 18.30 4.95
N ILE A 5 11.73 18.96 5.22
CA ILE A 5 11.09 18.96 6.54
C ILE A 5 10.68 17.54 6.95
N ASN A 6 10.11 16.75 6.04
CA ASN A 6 9.73 15.36 6.32
C ASN A 6 10.93 14.47 6.64
N ASN A 7 12.05 14.64 5.93
CA ASN A 7 13.26 13.85 6.20
C ASN A 7 13.87 14.21 7.56
N ILE A 8 13.94 15.49 7.91
CA ILE A 8 14.44 15.96 9.22
C ILE A 8 13.53 15.45 10.34
N ALA A 9 12.21 15.60 10.18
CA ALA A 9 11.23 15.08 11.13
C ALA A 9 11.40 13.57 11.33
N GLY A 10 11.61 12.81 10.25
CA GLY A 10 11.85 11.38 10.28
C GLY A 10 13.06 10.97 11.12
N ILE A 11 14.21 11.62 10.91
CA ILE A 11 15.42 11.39 11.69
C ILE A 11 15.17 11.72 13.18
N LEU A 12 14.49 12.83 13.45
CA LEU A 12 14.16 13.25 14.81
C LEU A 12 13.25 12.25 15.53
N ILE A 13 12.32 11.60 14.82
CA ILE A 13 11.47 10.53 15.37
C ILE A 13 12.34 9.34 15.78
N LEU A 14 13.23 8.89 14.90
CA LEU A 14 14.11 7.74 15.20
C LEU A 14 14.98 8.02 16.42
N LEU A 15 15.54 9.23 16.51
CA LEU A 15 16.33 9.65 17.68
C LEU A 15 15.49 9.71 18.96
N ASN A 16 14.23 10.16 18.89
CA ASN A 16 13.32 10.16 20.05
C ASN A 16 12.97 8.75 20.53
N ILE A 17 12.74 7.83 19.58
CA ILE A 17 12.46 6.43 19.90
C ILE A 17 13.70 5.78 20.52
N PHE A 18 14.88 6.06 19.96
CA PHE A 18 16.14 5.54 20.49
C PHE A 18 16.42 6.04 21.91
N ASP A 19 16.20 7.34 22.15
CA ASP A 19 16.26 7.94 23.49
C ASP A 19 15.26 7.29 24.46
N GLN A 20 14.02 7.03 24.03
CA GLN A 20 13.02 6.33 24.84
C GLN A 20 13.47 4.90 25.21
N ILE A 21 14.06 4.17 24.26
CA ILE A 21 14.58 2.81 24.51
C ILE A 21 15.72 2.87 25.54
N LEU A 22 16.67 3.79 25.36
CA LEU A 22 17.83 3.92 26.24
C LEU A 22 17.43 4.34 27.65
N SER A 23 16.56 5.34 27.78
CA SER A 23 16.04 5.80 29.08
C SER A 23 15.25 4.72 29.81
N SER A 24 14.52 3.86 29.08
CA SER A 24 13.78 2.75 29.70
C SER A 24 14.67 1.71 30.39
N SER A 25 15.90 1.53 29.90
CA SER A 25 16.82 0.51 30.38
C SER A 25 17.59 0.89 31.65
N LYS A 26 17.48 2.15 32.12
CA LYS A 26 18.33 2.75 33.18
C LYS A 26 19.84 2.60 32.96
N ILE A 27 20.27 2.23 31.75
CA ILE A 27 21.68 2.06 31.38
C ILE A 27 22.39 3.43 31.37
N ILE A 28 21.67 4.48 31.01
CA ILE A 28 22.19 5.84 30.94
C ILE A 28 21.72 6.62 32.16
N PRO A 29 22.63 7.25 32.93
CA PRO A 29 22.25 8.12 34.04
C PRO A 29 21.44 9.32 33.51
N GLU A 30 20.46 9.76 34.30
CA GLU A 30 19.66 10.95 33.99
C GLU A 30 20.58 12.13 33.67
N ASN A 31 20.41 12.68 32.47
CA ASN A 31 21.25 13.76 31.97
C ASN A 31 20.39 14.81 31.30
N ILE A 32 20.56 16.05 31.76
CA ILE A 32 19.82 17.24 31.34
C ILE A 32 19.84 17.46 29.81
N TYR A 33 20.87 17.00 29.11
CA TYR A 33 20.93 17.11 27.65
C TYR A 33 19.86 16.27 26.95
N PHE A 34 19.48 15.10 27.49
CA PHE A 34 18.40 14.28 26.93
C PHE A 34 17.04 14.93 27.18
N ASP A 35 16.80 15.48 28.38
CA ASP A 35 15.56 16.19 28.68
C ASP A 35 15.38 17.43 27.80
N ILE A 36 16.44 18.20 27.57
CA ILE A 36 16.44 19.34 26.64
C ILE A 36 16.16 18.86 25.21
N PHE A 37 16.80 17.76 24.78
CA PHE A 37 16.54 17.19 23.46
C PHE A 37 15.07 16.79 23.28
N VAL A 38 14.46 16.14 24.27
CA VAL A 38 13.06 15.73 24.25
C VAL A 38 12.13 16.94 24.23
N LEU A 39 12.38 17.95 25.06
CA LEU A 39 11.60 19.18 25.05
C LEU A 39 11.67 19.88 23.69
N CYS A 40 12.87 20.04 23.14
CA CYS A 40 13.08 20.60 21.81
C CYS A 40 12.34 19.81 20.72
N SER A 41 12.31 18.47 20.83
CA SER A 41 11.58 17.62 19.88
C SER A 41 10.07 17.84 19.97
N TYR A 42 9.52 17.94 21.19
CA TYR A 42 8.09 18.21 21.40
C TYR A 42 7.70 19.58 20.84
N VAL A 43 8.52 20.61 21.04
CA VAL A 43 8.28 21.94 20.46
C VAL A 43 8.31 21.87 18.93
N PHE A 44 9.32 21.21 18.35
CA PHE A 44 9.41 21.03 16.90
C PHE A 44 8.19 20.33 16.32
N PHE A 45 7.77 19.19 16.90
CA PHE A 45 6.60 18.45 16.44
C PHE A 45 5.28 19.18 16.70
N GLY A 46 5.18 19.99 17.76
CA GLY A 46 4.02 20.83 18.02
C GLY A 46 3.84 21.90 16.95
N ILE A 47 4.92 22.62 16.61
CA ILE A 47 4.91 23.62 15.53
C ILE A 47 4.56 22.95 14.19
N GLU A 48 5.21 21.83 13.91
CA GLU A 48 5.02 21.09 12.67
C GLU A 48 3.59 20.56 12.53
N PHE A 49 2.99 20.03 13.60
CA PHE A 49 1.59 19.60 13.64
C PHE A 49 0.61 20.75 13.34
N ILE A 50 0.81 21.92 13.95
CA ILE A 50 -0.02 23.10 13.72
C ILE A 50 0.08 23.55 12.26
N LEU A 51 1.30 23.69 11.73
CA LEU A 51 1.52 24.06 10.33
C LEU A 51 0.83 23.08 9.37
N ARG A 52 0.90 21.78 9.67
CA ARG A 52 0.29 20.74 8.83
C ARG A 52 -1.24 20.82 8.82
N ILE A 53 -1.88 21.08 9.96
CA ILE A 53 -3.34 21.31 10.02
C ILE A 53 -3.74 22.50 9.14
N PHE A 54 -2.98 23.61 9.18
CA PHE A 54 -3.28 24.79 8.38
C PHE A 54 -3.09 24.58 6.88
N ILE A 55 -2.07 23.81 6.48
CA ILE A 55 -1.73 23.55 5.08
C ILE A 55 -2.65 22.49 4.48
N GLU A 56 -2.78 21.32 5.12
CA GLU A 56 -3.47 20.16 4.55
C GLU A 56 -5.00 20.27 4.68
N ARG A 57 -5.51 21.05 5.65
CA ARG A 57 -6.95 21.28 5.93
C ARG A 57 -7.82 20.01 6.01
N ARG A 58 -7.20 18.84 6.15
CA ARG A 58 -7.83 17.51 6.24
C ARG A 58 -7.14 16.70 7.33
N PHE A 59 -7.92 15.99 8.14
CA PHE A 59 -7.38 15.06 9.12
C PHE A 59 -6.94 13.76 8.43
N SER A 60 -5.63 13.53 8.38
CA SER A 60 -5.07 12.24 7.97
C SER A 60 -4.95 11.30 9.17
N PHE A 61 -4.97 9.99 8.94
CA PHE A 61 -4.78 8.98 9.99
C PHE A 61 -3.45 9.17 10.75
N LEU A 62 -2.42 9.71 10.10
CA LEU A 62 -1.13 10.00 10.71
C LEU A 62 -1.20 11.17 11.71
N LEU A 63 -2.01 12.20 11.43
CA LEU A 63 -2.21 13.33 12.34
C LEU A 63 -2.89 12.92 13.66
N VAL A 64 -3.65 11.82 13.67
CA VAL A 64 -4.27 11.30 14.89
C VAL A 64 -3.20 10.85 15.88
N PHE A 65 -2.17 10.13 15.42
CA PHE A 65 -1.06 9.71 16.30
C PHE A 65 -0.24 10.89 16.81
N ASP A 66 -0.03 11.91 15.98
CA ASP A 66 0.68 13.13 16.37
C ASP A 66 -0.07 13.85 17.50
N PHE A 67 -1.38 14.00 17.32
CA PHE A 67 -2.26 14.56 18.34
C PHE A 67 -2.23 13.73 19.62
N LEU A 68 -2.36 12.40 19.55
CA LEU A 68 -2.32 11.53 20.73
C LEU A 68 -1.02 11.68 21.51
N VAL A 69 0.13 11.75 20.83
CA VAL A 69 1.42 11.91 21.49
C VAL A 69 1.55 13.30 22.13
N LEU A 70 1.15 14.36 21.43
CA LEU A 70 1.19 15.73 21.94
C LEU A 70 0.22 15.94 23.10
N ALA A 71 -1.02 15.44 22.98
CA ALA A 71 -2.03 15.51 24.02
C ALA A 71 -1.62 14.71 25.27
N ASN A 72 -1.03 13.53 25.09
CA ASN A 72 -0.51 12.76 26.20
C ASN A 72 0.60 13.49 26.96
N TYR A 73 1.51 14.16 26.26
CA TYR A 73 2.57 14.94 26.90
C TYR A 73 2.04 16.13 27.70
N ILE A 74 1.00 16.82 27.20
CA ILE A 74 0.44 18.02 27.85
C ILE A 74 -0.50 17.67 29.02
N PHE A 75 -1.37 16.67 28.86
CA PHE A 75 -2.50 16.46 29.78
C PHE A 75 -2.36 15.24 30.69
N PHE A 76 -1.73 14.16 30.24
CA PHE A 76 -1.80 12.86 30.93
C PHE A 76 -0.48 12.49 31.60
N GLY A 77 0.66 12.57 30.91
CA GLY A 77 2.00 12.38 31.48
C GLY A 77 2.31 11.01 32.10
N PHE A 78 1.34 10.08 32.20
CA PHE A 78 1.50 8.79 32.89
C PHE A 78 2.34 7.78 32.13
N TYR A 79 2.27 7.80 30.79
CA TYR A 79 3.01 6.88 29.92
C TYR A 79 3.71 7.64 28.81
N ASP A 80 4.91 7.20 28.46
CA ASP A 80 5.64 7.78 27.34
C ASP A 80 5.15 7.20 26.01
N LEU A 81 4.26 7.94 25.33
CA LEU A 81 3.69 7.54 24.04
C LEU A 81 4.54 7.93 22.83
N ARG A 82 5.79 8.42 23.01
CA ARG A 82 6.65 8.86 21.90
C ARG A 82 6.80 7.79 20.81
N ILE A 83 6.81 6.51 21.18
CA ILE A 83 6.88 5.38 20.24
C ILE A 83 5.78 5.39 19.17
N LEU A 84 4.58 5.92 19.46
CA LEU A 84 3.50 6.02 18.47
C LEU A 84 3.87 6.91 17.28
N ARG A 85 4.85 7.80 17.42
CA ARG A 85 5.38 8.60 16.30
C ARG A 85 6.05 7.75 15.22
N ILE A 86 6.38 6.47 15.49
CA ILE A 86 6.90 5.56 14.47
C ILE A 86 5.94 5.43 13.28
N PHE A 87 4.63 5.61 13.49
CA PHE A 87 3.66 5.63 12.40
C PHE A 87 3.89 6.79 11.42
N ARG A 88 4.52 7.89 11.84
CA ARG A 88 4.90 8.94 10.87
C ARG A 88 6.10 8.57 10.03
N ALA A 89 6.91 7.57 10.41
CA ALA A 89 7.99 7.10 9.55
C ALA A 89 7.43 6.69 8.17
N TYR A 90 6.20 6.17 8.11
CA TYR A 90 5.47 5.91 6.86
C TYR A 90 5.31 7.15 5.96
N SER A 91 5.23 8.36 6.52
CA SER A 91 5.16 9.61 5.75
C SER A 91 6.45 9.94 4.97
N ILE A 92 7.61 9.48 5.46
CA ILE A 92 8.91 9.62 4.78
C ILE A 92 8.88 8.80 3.50
N TYR A 93 8.35 7.58 3.59
CA TYR A 93 8.26 6.62 2.49
C TYR A 93 7.13 6.94 1.50
N SER A 94 6.12 7.72 1.88
CA SER A 94 5.01 8.14 1.01
C SER A 94 5.46 8.88 -0.27
N ASN A 95 6.67 9.44 -0.29
CA ASN A 95 7.23 10.14 -1.46
C ASN A 95 8.02 9.23 -2.40
N HIS A 96 8.32 7.99 -2.01
CA HIS A 96 8.93 7.01 -2.88
C HIS A 96 7.82 6.21 -3.58
N LYS A 97 7.85 6.17 -4.92
CA LYS A 97 6.93 5.40 -5.79
C LYS A 97 6.80 3.90 -5.43
N MET A 98 7.56 3.38 -4.45
CA MET A 98 7.45 1.99 -3.97
C MET A 98 6.27 1.71 -3.01
N LEU A 99 5.53 2.72 -2.51
CA LEU A 99 4.37 2.49 -1.61
C LEU A 99 3.00 2.37 -2.31
N LEU A 100 2.99 2.24 -3.64
CA LEU A 100 1.80 1.90 -4.43
C LEU A 100 0.97 0.68 -3.92
N PRO A 101 1.44 -0.23 -3.03
CA PRO A 101 0.58 -1.29 -2.49
C PRO A 101 -0.10 -1.03 -1.14
N THR A 102 0.19 0.03 -0.37
CA THR A 102 -0.44 0.18 0.97
C THR A 102 -1.94 0.48 0.89
N ASN A 103 -2.35 1.33 -0.06
CA ASN A 103 -3.77 1.58 -0.33
C ASN A 103 -4.47 0.31 -0.85
N THR A 104 -3.74 -0.52 -1.60
CA THR A 104 -4.23 -1.81 -2.09
C THR A 104 -4.53 -2.75 -0.93
N LEU A 105 -3.58 -2.93 -0.01
CA LEU A 105 -3.76 -3.76 1.18
C LEU A 105 -4.96 -3.30 2.03
N LEU A 106 -5.05 -1.99 2.31
CA LEU A 106 -6.17 -1.44 3.09
C LEU A 106 -7.51 -1.64 2.39
N ARG A 107 -7.56 -1.42 1.06
CA ARG A 107 -8.76 -1.65 0.25
C ARG A 107 -9.14 -3.13 0.23
N THR A 108 -8.17 -4.03 0.08
CA THR A 108 -8.35 -5.47 0.13
C THR A 108 -8.94 -5.89 1.47
N VAL A 109 -8.38 -5.42 2.59
CA VAL A 109 -8.91 -5.68 3.93
C VAL A 109 -10.35 -5.17 4.07
N TYR A 110 -10.63 -3.95 3.59
CA TYR A 110 -11.97 -3.36 3.66
C TYR A 110 -13.01 -4.14 2.84
N ASN A 111 -12.64 -4.59 1.65
CA ASN A 111 -13.50 -5.36 0.75
C ASN A 111 -13.72 -6.79 1.28
N GLN A 112 -12.70 -7.40 1.89
CA GLN A 112 -12.77 -8.76 2.44
C GLN A 112 -13.20 -8.80 3.91
N ARG A 113 -13.62 -7.68 4.51
CA ARG A 113 -13.89 -7.57 5.95
C ARG A 113 -14.86 -8.61 6.50
N LEU A 114 -15.89 -8.99 5.73
CA LEU A 114 -16.87 -9.97 6.17
C LEU A 114 -16.29 -11.39 6.20
N ALA A 115 -15.48 -11.74 5.20
CA ALA A 115 -14.77 -13.03 5.16
C ALA A 115 -13.73 -13.11 6.29
N LEU A 116 -13.00 -12.02 6.53
CA LEU A 116 -12.02 -11.95 7.62
C LEU A 116 -12.71 -12.04 8.99
N LEU A 117 -13.77 -11.27 9.24
CA LEU A 117 -14.55 -11.37 10.47
C LEU A 117 -15.14 -12.78 10.66
N GLY A 118 -15.68 -13.39 9.60
CA GLY A 118 -16.18 -14.76 9.64
C GLY A 118 -15.09 -15.75 10.05
N SER A 119 -13.88 -15.64 9.48
CA SER A 119 -12.74 -16.49 9.86
C SER A 119 -12.31 -16.29 11.32
N GLN A 120 -12.30 -15.04 11.82
CA GLN A 120 -11.94 -14.75 13.21
C GLN A 120 -12.99 -15.26 14.20
N ILE A 121 -14.27 -15.15 13.87
CA ILE A 121 -15.36 -15.74 14.67
C ILE A 121 -15.19 -17.26 14.75
N MET A 122 -14.82 -17.91 13.64
CA MET A 122 -14.56 -19.34 13.62
C MET A 122 -13.38 -19.70 14.56
N VAL A 123 -12.24 -18.99 14.46
CA VAL A 123 -11.06 -19.17 15.34
C VAL A 123 -11.45 -19.01 16.80
N PHE A 124 -12.15 -17.92 17.13
CA PHE A 124 -12.58 -17.64 18.51
C PHE A 124 -13.53 -18.72 19.05
N SER A 125 -14.40 -19.26 18.21
CA SER A 125 -15.32 -20.34 18.61
C SER A 125 -14.55 -21.62 18.98
N VAL A 126 -13.56 -22.01 18.17
CA VAL A 126 -12.72 -23.18 18.48
C VAL A 126 -11.86 -22.94 19.71
N LEU A 127 -11.30 -21.75 19.87
CA LEU A 127 -10.57 -21.36 21.08
C LEU A 127 -11.45 -21.55 22.33
N LEU A 128 -12.67 -21.03 22.33
CA LEU A 128 -13.58 -21.17 23.46
C LEU A 128 -13.92 -22.63 23.77
N ILE A 129 -14.21 -23.44 22.73
CA ILE A 129 -14.49 -24.87 22.90
C ILE A 129 -13.27 -25.57 23.52
N PHE A 130 -12.09 -25.37 22.93
CA PHE A 130 -10.85 -25.98 23.42
C PHE A 130 -10.55 -25.58 24.87
N SER A 131 -10.58 -24.28 25.18
CA SER A 131 -10.28 -23.75 26.51
C SER A 131 -11.28 -24.23 27.57
N THR A 132 -12.55 -24.41 27.19
CA THR A 132 -13.56 -24.99 28.09
C THR A 132 -13.32 -26.48 28.33
N LEU A 133 -13.02 -27.25 27.28
CA LEU A 133 -12.74 -28.68 27.41
C LEU A 133 -11.48 -28.95 28.24
N ILE A 134 -10.38 -28.23 27.95
CA ILE A 134 -9.13 -28.41 28.70
C ILE A 134 -9.26 -27.95 30.15
N HIS A 135 -10.06 -26.91 30.42
CA HIS A 135 -10.42 -26.53 31.80
C HIS A 135 -11.07 -27.71 32.53
N PHE A 136 -12.10 -28.34 31.96
CA PHE A 136 -12.78 -29.45 32.62
C PHE A 136 -11.89 -30.68 32.83
N ILE A 137 -10.89 -30.89 31.96
CA ILE A 137 -9.97 -32.03 32.05
C ILE A 137 -8.85 -31.77 33.07
N GLU A 138 -8.27 -30.57 33.07
CA GLU A 138 -7.03 -30.27 33.82
C GLU A 138 -7.26 -29.48 35.12
N ARG A 139 -8.46 -28.93 35.37
CA ARG A 139 -8.72 -28.07 36.55
C ARG A 139 -8.38 -28.72 37.89
N ASP A 140 -8.54 -30.04 38.00
CA ASP A 140 -8.30 -30.78 39.25
C ASP A 140 -6.82 -31.19 39.40
N ILE A 141 -6.06 -31.17 38.30
CA ILE A 141 -4.64 -31.56 38.25
C ILE A 141 -3.74 -30.33 38.39
N ASN A 142 -4.05 -29.28 37.62
CA ASN A 142 -3.28 -28.04 37.50
C ASN A 142 -4.21 -26.82 37.65
N PRO A 143 -4.81 -26.60 38.83
CA PRO A 143 -5.78 -25.52 39.06
C PRO A 143 -5.20 -24.12 38.88
N GLU A 144 -3.89 -23.94 39.05
CA GLU A 144 -3.23 -22.64 38.84
C GLU A 144 -3.41 -22.14 37.39
N TYR A 145 -3.19 -23.03 36.42
CA TYR A 145 -3.22 -22.70 34.99
C TYR A 145 -4.56 -23.00 34.34
N PHE A 146 -5.29 -24.01 34.81
CA PHE A 146 -6.55 -24.47 34.20
C PHE A 146 -7.74 -24.30 35.14
N GLY A 147 -7.63 -23.56 36.25
CA GLY A 147 -8.71 -23.39 37.23
C GLY A 147 -9.88 -22.51 36.78
N SER A 148 -9.73 -21.77 35.68
CA SER A 148 -10.81 -21.01 35.05
C SER A 148 -10.72 -21.11 33.53
N ILE A 149 -11.85 -20.93 32.84
CA ILE A 149 -11.86 -20.92 31.37
C ILE A 149 -10.95 -19.81 30.83
N LEU A 150 -10.92 -18.64 31.48
CA LEU A 150 -10.05 -17.53 31.08
C LEU A 150 -8.56 -17.88 31.19
N ASN A 151 -8.15 -18.59 32.25
CA ASN A 151 -6.75 -19.04 32.38
C ASN A 151 -6.43 -20.10 31.31
N SER A 152 -7.36 -21.01 31.04
CA SER A 152 -7.25 -21.99 29.94
C SER A 152 -7.25 -21.34 28.55
N MET A 153 -7.82 -20.14 28.39
CA MET A 153 -7.76 -19.36 27.15
C MET A 153 -6.35 -18.84 26.86
N TRP A 154 -5.54 -18.50 27.87
CA TRP A 154 -4.14 -18.14 27.66
C TRP A 154 -3.37 -19.27 26.95
N PHE A 155 -3.48 -20.48 27.50
CA PHE A 155 -2.88 -21.68 26.90
C PHE A 155 -3.47 -21.96 25.50
N GLY A 156 -4.78 -21.83 25.33
CA GLY A 156 -5.46 -21.98 24.05
C GLY A 156 -4.99 -21.00 22.99
N ILE A 157 -4.83 -19.72 23.33
CA ILE A 157 -4.32 -18.68 22.43
C ILE A 157 -2.90 -19.04 22.03
N ALA A 158 -2.00 -19.25 23.00
CA ALA A 158 -0.59 -19.56 22.71
C ALA A 158 -0.43 -20.81 21.82
N THR A 159 -1.29 -21.82 22.01
CA THR A 159 -1.27 -23.07 21.23
C THR A 159 -1.85 -22.89 19.83
N LEU A 160 -3.05 -22.28 19.71
CA LEU A 160 -3.73 -22.09 18.42
C LEU A 160 -3.02 -21.08 17.52
N THR A 161 -2.37 -20.06 18.08
CA THR A 161 -1.57 -19.08 17.34
C THR A 161 -0.16 -19.56 17.03
N THR A 162 0.15 -20.84 17.29
CA THR A 162 1.47 -21.46 17.03
C THR A 162 2.65 -20.80 17.76
N VAL A 163 2.39 -20.04 18.84
CA VAL A 163 3.45 -19.37 19.62
C VAL A 163 4.13 -20.34 20.57
N GLY A 164 3.35 -21.08 21.36
CA GLY A 164 3.84 -22.17 22.21
C GLY A 164 4.98 -21.77 23.16
N TYR A 165 4.75 -20.82 24.06
CA TYR A 165 5.77 -20.38 25.04
C TYR A 165 6.35 -21.52 25.89
N GLY A 166 5.60 -22.61 26.09
CA GLY A 166 6.02 -23.77 26.87
C GLY A 166 5.95 -23.54 28.39
N ASP A 167 5.32 -22.44 28.81
CA ASP A 167 5.03 -22.08 30.20
C ASP A 167 3.94 -22.96 30.83
N VAL A 168 2.97 -23.39 30.03
CA VAL A 168 1.84 -24.22 30.45
C VAL A 168 1.68 -25.40 29.50
N THR A 169 1.53 -26.61 30.04
CA THR A 169 1.20 -27.82 29.26
C THR A 169 0.26 -28.74 30.05
N PRO A 170 -0.64 -29.47 29.35
CA PRO A 170 -1.51 -30.44 30.01
C PRO A 170 -0.71 -31.64 30.53
N SER A 171 -1.00 -32.04 31.76
CA SER A 171 -0.32 -33.17 32.39
C SER A 171 -1.07 -34.48 32.20
N SER A 172 -2.38 -34.45 31.92
CA SER A 172 -3.17 -35.67 31.70
C SER A 172 -3.00 -36.22 30.29
N PRO A 173 -3.09 -37.55 30.10
CA PRO A 173 -3.09 -38.16 28.77
C PRO A 173 -4.23 -37.65 27.88
N LEU A 174 -5.41 -37.43 28.45
CA LEU A 174 -6.57 -36.92 27.72
C LEU A 174 -6.38 -35.46 27.28
N GLY A 175 -5.79 -34.63 28.14
CA GLY A 175 -5.44 -33.25 27.84
C GLY A 175 -4.38 -33.16 26.74
N GLN A 176 -3.39 -34.05 26.74
CA GLN A 176 -2.38 -34.14 25.68
C GLN A 176 -2.99 -34.55 24.32
N VAL A 177 -3.91 -35.52 24.30
CA VAL A 177 -4.62 -35.94 23.07
C VAL A 177 -5.48 -34.80 22.53
N LEU A 178 -6.29 -34.17 23.39
CA LEU A 178 -7.13 -33.03 23.01
C LEU A 178 -6.29 -31.88 22.44
N THR A 179 -5.18 -31.56 23.10
CA THR A 179 -4.25 -30.51 22.69
C THR A 179 -3.61 -30.84 21.35
N SER A 180 -3.15 -32.07 21.15
CA SER A 180 -2.54 -32.51 19.89
C SER A 180 -3.52 -32.38 18.72
N LEU A 181 -4.77 -32.83 18.88
CA LEU A 181 -5.82 -32.68 17.87
C LEU A 181 -6.11 -31.20 17.56
N THR A 182 -6.13 -30.36 18.60
CA THR A 182 -6.40 -28.93 18.46
C THR A 182 -5.25 -28.20 17.75
N MET A 183 -4.00 -28.61 17.97
CA MET A 183 -2.83 -28.06 17.24
C MET A 183 -2.95 -28.31 15.73
N PHE A 184 -3.31 -29.53 15.31
CA PHE A 184 -3.53 -29.82 13.88
C PHE A 184 -4.64 -28.96 13.28
N LEU A 185 -5.74 -28.79 14.01
CA LEU A 185 -6.87 -27.99 13.58
C LEU A 185 -6.51 -26.48 13.52
N GLY A 186 -5.72 -26.00 14.47
CA GLY A 186 -5.26 -24.60 14.55
C GLY A 186 -4.47 -24.14 13.32
N ILE A 187 -3.61 -25.00 12.77
CA ILE A 187 -2.82 -24.70 11.55
C ILE A 187 -3.74 -24.28 10.40
N GLY A 188 -4.82 -25.04 10.16
CA GLY A 188 -5.77 -24.75 9.09
C GLY A 188 -6.58 -23.48 9.34
N MET A 189 -6.96 -23.22 10.60
CA MET A 189 -7.80 -22.07 10.95
C MET A 189 -7.09 -20.74 10.84
N PHE A 190 -5.85 -20.62 11.32
CA PHE A 190 -5.07 -19.39 11.23
C PHE A 190 -4.53 -19.14 9.81
N ALA A 191 -4.38 -20.20 9.00
CA ALA A 191 -4.04 -20.06 7.59
C ALA A 191 -5.14 -19.37 6.77
N LEU A 192 -6.42 -19.48 7.16
CA LEU A 192 -7.54 -18.92 6.39
C LEU A 192 -7.53 -17.38 6.26
N PRO A 193 -7.46 -16.59 7.34
CA PRO A 193 -7.39 -15.12 7.21
C PRO A 193 -6.19 -14.68 6.37
N ALA A 194 -5.03 -15.33 6.56
CA ALA A 194 -3.82 -15.04 5.80
C ALA A 194 -4.00 -15.38 4.31
N ALA A 195 -4.59 -16.53 4.00
CA ALA A 195 -4.88 -16.96 2.63
C ALA A 195 -5.90 -16.06 1.93
N ILE A 196 -6.98 -15.66 2.63
CA ILE A 196 -7.99 -14.71 2.11
C ILE A 196 -7.34 -13.38 1.76
N LEU A 197 -6.49 -12.84 2.65
CA LEU A 197 -5.77 -11.60 2.37
C LEU A 197 -4.79 -11.76 1.22
N ALA A 198 -4.01 -12.84 1.21
CA ALA A 198 -3.02 -13.10 0.17
C ALA A 198 -3.67 -13.26 -1.21
N SER A 199 -4.75 -14.04 -1.32
CA SER A 199 -5.45 -14.26 -2.58
C SER A 199 -6.11 -12.98 -3.09
N ALA A 200 -6.78 -12.23 -2.21
CA ALA A 200 -7.44 -10.99 -2.59
C ALA A 200 -6.44 -9.86 -2.92
N TYR A 201 -5.29 -9.84 -2.24
CA TYR A 201 -4.22 -8.90 -2.57
C TYR A 201 -3.55 -9.26 -3.90
N TYR A 202 -3.31 -10.55 -4.14
CA TYR A 202 -2.79 -11.03 -5.41
C TYR A 202 -3.75 -10.73 -6.56
N GLU A 203 -5.05 -10.93 -6.38
CA GLU A 203 -6.08 -10.58 -7.36
C GLU A 203 -6.10 -9.07 -7.64
N GLU A 204 -5.99 -8.21 -6.62
CA GLU A 204 -5.96 -6.76 -6.80
C GLU A 204 -4.67 -6.29 -7.50
N ILE A 205 -3.52 -6.92 -7.24
CA ILE A 205 -2.28 -6.67 -7.99
C ILE A 205 -2.43 -7.14 -9.43
N GLN A 206 -2.96 -8.35 -9.65
CA GLN A 206 -3.18 -8.90 -10.99
C GLN A 206 -4.19 -8.09 -11.78
N LYS A 207 -5.21 -7.48 -11.16
CA LYS A 207 -6.11 -6.52 -11.82
C LYS A 207 -5.39 -5.25 -12.27
N ARG A 208 -4.38 -4.79 -11.51
CA ARG A 208 -3.54 -3.66 -11.92
C ARG A 208 -2.58 -4.02 -13.03
N ASN A 209 -2.04 -5.23 -12.98
CA ASN A 209 -1.18 -5.82 -14.01
C ASN A 209 -2.00 -6.56 -15.09
N PHE A 210 -3.33 -6.35 -15.15
CA PHE A 210 -4.18 -7.19 -15.98
C PHE A 210 -3.72 -7.04 -17.42
N LEU A 211 -3.38 -8.19 -18.00
CA LEU A 211 -3.16 -8.41 -19.42
C LEU A 211 -4.05 -7.46 -20.18
N ILE A 212 -3.45 -6.55 -20.93
CA ILE A 212 -4.22 -5.72 -21.85
C ILE A 212 -4.86 -6.74 -22.77
N THR A 213 -6.18 -6.91 -22.65
CA THR A 213 -6.82 -8.01 -23.37
C THR A 213 -6.58 -7.76 -24.84
N MET A 214 -6.42 -8.83 -25.62
CA MET A 214 -6.28 -8.68 -27.07
C MET A 214 -7.45 -7.88 -27.65
N GLU A 215 -8.63 -7.97 -27.02
CA GLU A 215 -9.79 -7.12 -27.30
C GLU A 215 -9.51 -5.64 -27.06
N THR A 216 -8.98 -5.25 -25.88
CA THR A 216 -8.57 -3.87 -25.59
C THR A 216 -7.51 -3.37 -26.56
N ILE A 217 -6.48 -4.17 -26.87
CA ILE A 217 -5.43 -3.76 -27.83
C ILE A 217 -6.04 -3.56 -29.22
N SER A 218 -6.86 -4.52 -29.68
CA SER A 218 -7.49 -4.46 -31.00
C SER A 218 -8.51 -3.33 -31.14
N SER A 219 -9.10 -2.87 -30.03
CA SER A 219 -10.05 -1.75 -30.04
C SER A 219 -9.39 -0.40 -30.24
N ILE A 220 -8.08 -0.30 -30.01
CA ILE A 220 -7.32 0.92 -30.28
C ILE A 220 -7.20 1.05 -31.79
N PRO A 221 -7.69 2.15 -32.41
CA PRO A 221 -7.68 2.30 -33.86
C PRO A 221 -6.30 2.01 -34.48
N LEU A 222 -5.26 2.51 -33.82
CA LEU A 222 -3.85 2.32 -34.17
C LEU A 222 -3.42 0.85 -34.34
N PHE A 223 -3.97 -0.07 -33.56
CA PHE A 223 -3.57 -1.48 -33.57
C PHE A 223 -4.61 -2.41 -34.21
N SER A 224 -5.74 -1.86 -34.67
CA SER A 224 -6.85 -2.63 -35.22
C SER A 224 -6.48 -3.44 -36.48
N MET A 225 -5.48 -2.97 -37.24
CA MET A 225 -5.01 -3.57 -38.49
C MET A 225 -3.84 -4.55 -38.30
N LEU A 226 -3.34 -4.72 -37.08
CA LEU A 226 -2.18 -5.56 -36.82
C LEU A 226 -2.56 -7.05 -36.74
N PRO A 227 -1.72 -7.95 -37.27
CA PRO A 227 -1.93 -9.38 -37.12
C PRO A 227 -1.81 -9.80 -35.65
N ILE A 228 -2.52 -10.86 -35.27
CA ILE A 228 -2.58 -11.37 -33.87
C ILE A 228 -1.17 -11.60 -33.28
N GLY A 229 -0.21 -12.06 -34.07
CA GLY A 229 1.18 -12.24 -33.63
C GLY A 229 1.87 -10.93 -33.23
N ALA A 230 1.58 -9.82 -33.91
CA ALA A 230 2.10 -8.50 -33.59
C ALA A 230 1.45 -7.96 -32.29
N LEU A 231 0.14 -8.14 -32.15
CA LEU A 231 -0.60 -7.75 -30.95
C LEU A 231 -0.05 -8.43 -29.70
N SER A 232 0.35 -9.70 -29.80
CA SER A 232 1.02 -10.42 -28.69
C SER A 232 2.35 -9.77 -28.31
N LYS A 233 3.20 -9.42 -29.29
CA LYS A 233 4.48 -8.75 -29.02
C LYS A 233 4.29 -7.37 -28.39
N ILE A 234 3.28 -6.62 -28.85
CA ILE A 234 2.93 -5.30 -28.31
C ILE A 234 2.47 -5.43 -26.86
N ASN A 235 1.60 -6.40 -26.57
CA ASN A 235 1.10 -6.63 -25.22
C ASN A 235 2.24 -6.88 -24.21
N ASP A 236 3.30 -7.57 -24.63
CA ASP A 236 4.46 -7.85 -23.77
C ASP A 236 5.34 -6.61 -23.52
N LYS A 237 5.20 -5.57 -24.34
CA LYS A 237 5.97 -4.31 -24.28
C LYS A 237 5.19 -3.16 -23.61
N LEU A 238 3.86 -3.23 -23.58
CA LEU A 238 3.02 -2.20 -22.99
C LEU A 238 3.08 -2.24 -21.46
N VAL A 239 3.30 -1.07 -20.84
CA VAL A 239 3.33 -0.92 -19.38
C VAL A 239 2.10 -0.15 -18.91
N ALA A 240 1.33 -0.75 -18.00
CA ALA A 240 0.17 -0.08 -17.42
C ALA A 240 0.59 0.93 -16.35
N GLU A 241 0.17 2.18 -16.52
CA GLU A 241 0.42 3.29 -15.60
C GLU A 241 -0.90 3.91 -15.13
N ILE A 242 -1.07 4.05 -13.81
CA ILE A 242 -2.27 4.64 -13.21
C ILE A 242 -1.92 6.01 -12.62
N TYR A 243 -2.67 7.03 -13.03
CA TYR A 243 -2.51 8.40 -12.54
C TYR A 243 -3.77 8.88 -11.82
N PRO A 244 -3.67 9.50 -10.63
CA PRO A 244 -4.81 10.10 -9.96
C PRO A 244 -5.27 11.36 -10.69
N ALA A 245 -6.47 11.85 -10.38
CA ALA A 245 -7.02 13.09 -10.94
C ALA A 245 -6.12 14.33 -10.72
N LYS A 246 -6.13 15.25 -11.68
CA LYS A 246 -5.40 16.54 -11.68
C LYS A 246 -3.88 16.37 -11.62
N ARG A 247 -3.36 15.28 -12.16
CA ARG A 247 -1.93 15.00 -12.23
C ARG A 247 -1.42 15.37 -13.62
N LYS A 248 -0.36 16.18 -13.68
CA LYS A 248 0.38 16.41 -14.92
C LYS A 248 1.16 15.13 -15.28
N ILE A 249 0.89 14.61 -16.48
CA ILE A 249 1.45 13.38 -17.04
C ILE A 249 2.62 13.73 -17.98
N ILE A 250 2.41 14.67 -18.90
CA ILE A 250 3.44 15.20 -19.81
C ILE A 250 3.61 16.69 -19.55
N GLU A 251 4.86 17.16 -19.56
CA GLU A 251 5.19 18.58 -19.58
C GLU A 251 5.74 18.99 -20.95
N LYS A 252 5.25 20.13 -21.46
CA LYS A 252 5.70 20.69 -22.73
C LYS A 252 7.18 21.02 -22.67
N GLY A 253 7.95 20.54 -23.65
CA GLY A 253 9.39 20.76 -23.77
C GLY A 253 10.27 19.64 -23.23
N ASP A 254 9.69 18.65 -22.55
CA ASP A 254 10.43 17.44 -22.11
C ASP A 254 10.79 16.56 -23.31
N ASP A 255 11.73 15.63 -23.11
CA ASP A 255 12.06 14.61 -24.10
C ASP A 255 10.89 13.64 -24.34
N ALA A 256 10.77 13.16 -25.58
CA ALA A 256 9.69 12.27 -26.00
C ALA A 256 10.11 10.79 -25.91
N ASP A 257 10.04 10.23 -24.70
CA ASP A 257 10.57 8.88 -24.42
C ASP A 257 9.55 7.75 -24.58
N CYS A 258 8.25 8.07 -24.67
CA CYS A 258 7.17 7.10 -24.77
C CYS A 258 5.87 7.73 -25.31
N MET A 259 4.98 6.92 -25.86
CA MET A 259 3.59 7.32 -26.12
C MET A 259 2.64 6.65 -25.14
N TYR A 260 1.45 7.20 -24.99
CA TYR A 260 0.42 6.71 -24.07
C TYR A 260 -0.88 6.44 -24.80
N ILE A 261 -1.57 5.39 -24.37
CA ILE A 261 -2.89 5.00 -24.85
C ILE A 261 -3.84 4.99 -23.66
N ILE A 262 -5.03 5.55 -23.82
CA ILE A 262 -6.00 5.71 -22.75
C ILE A 262 -6.89 4.46 -22.68
N GLU A 263 -6.63 3.61 -21.69
CA GLU A 263 -7.46 2.43 -21.43
C GLU A 263 -8.72 2.80 -20.64
N PHE A 264 -8.61 3.75 -19.70
CA PHE A 264 -9.70 4.21 -18.85
C PHE A 264 -9.48 5.65 -18.39
N GLY A 265 -10.60 6.39 -18.27
CA GLY A 265 -10.64 7.77 -17.79
C GLY A 265 -10.38 8.82 -18.87
N THR A 266 -10.17 10.07 -18.46
CA THR A 266 -10.02 11.23 -19.35
C THR A 266 -8.82 12.11 -19.00
N VAL A 267 -8.12 12.58 -20.04
CA VAL A 267 -7.02 13.54 -19.94
C VAL A 267 -7.33 14.80 -20.73
N GLN A 268 -6.71 15.91 -20.35
CA GLN A 268 -6.80 17.19 -21.04
C GLN A 268 -5.44 17.59 -21.58
N VAL A 269 -5.42 17.96 -22.86
CA VAL A 269 -4.26 18.53 -23.55
C VAL A 269 -4.29 20.04 -23.33
N GLU A 270 -3.25 20.57 -22.69
CA GLU A 270 -3.11 21.99 -22.34
C GLU A 270 -2.49 22.77 -23.52
N ILE A 271 -3.34 23.11 -24.49
CA ILE A 271 -3.05 24.03 -25.61
C ILE A 271 -4.01 25.22 -25.58
N GLU A 272 -3.85 26.20 -26.48
CA GLU A 272 -4.69 27.42 -26.50
C GLU A 272 -6.20 27.12 -26.53
N SER A 273 -6.59 26.06 -27.25
CA SER A 273 -7.94 25.50 -27.22
C SER A 273 -7.90 24.08 -26.65
N PRO A 274 -8.13 23.89 -25.33
CA PRO A 274 -7.96 22.61 -24.68
C PRO A 274 -8.79 21.48 -25.30
N VAL A 275 -8.15 20.35 -25.57
CA VAL A 275 -8.80 19.14 -26.11
C VAL A 275 -8.86 18.09 -25.02
N THR A 276 -9.99 17.39 -24.90
CA THR A 276 -10.14 16.26 -23.98
C THR A 276 -10.04 14.97 -24.76
N LEU A 277 -9.19 14.06 -24.30
CA LEU A 277 -9.02 12.72 -24.86
C LEU A 277 -9.57 11.69 -23.85
N GLY A 278 -10.27 10.69 -24.37
CA GLY A 278 -10.95 9.66 -23.59
C GLY A 278 -10.50 8.25 -23.91
N GLN A 279 -11.23 7.27 -23.40
CA GLN A 279 -10.96 5.85 -23.64
C GLN A 279 -10.85 5.54 -25.15
N GLY A 280 -9.77 4.84 -25.52
CA GLY A 280 -9.46 4.47 -26.91
C GLY A 280 -8.58 5.48 -27.65
N ASP A 281 -8.50 6.72 -27.17
CA ASP A 281 -7.58 7.72 -27.71
C ASP A 281 -6.13 7.46 -27.25
N TYR A 282 -5.18 8.08 -27.95
CA TYR A 282 -3.76 8.04 -27.62
C TYR A 282 -3.11 9.42 -27.80
N PHE A 283 -1.98 9.62 -27.13
CA PHE A 283 -1.20 10.85 -27.17
C PHE A 283 0.31 10.61 -26.96
N GLY A 284 1.12 11.60 -27.35
CA GLY A 284 2.57 11.59 -27.18
C GLY A 284 3.33 10.96 -28.35
N GLU A 285 2.61 10.46 -29.36
CA GLU A 285 3.13 9.94 -30.62
C GLU A 285 3.96 10.96 -31.38
N LYS A 286 3.52 12.23 -31.38
CA LYS A 286 4.10 13.27 -32.21
C LYS A 286 5.58 13.52 -31.89
N GLY A 287 5.93 13.66 -30.61
CA GLY A 287 7.32 13.89 -30.21
C GLY A 287 8.25 12.74 -30.63
N ILE A 288 7.73 11.51 -30.69
CA ILE A 288 8.51 10.37 -31.17
C ILE A 288 8.68 10.44 -32.69
N LEU A 289 7.59 10.62 -33.44
CA LEU A 289 7.58 10.62 -34.91
C LEU A 289 8.39 11.78 -35.51
N SER A 290 8.23 12.99 -34.97
CA SER A 290 8.96 14.17 -35.47
C SER A 290 10.38 14.28 -34.93
N LYS A 291 10.80 13.39 -34.03
CA LYS A 291 12.06 13.47 -33.27
C LYS A 291 12.22 14.82 -32.55
N GLU A 292 11.11 15.34 -32.05
CA GLU A 292 11.04 16.62 -31.33
C GLU A 292 10.73 16.39 -29.84
N VAL A 293 10.86 17.45 -29.06
CA VAL A 293 10.39 17.48 -27.66
C VAL A 293 8.86 17.46 -27.58
N ARG A 294 8.32 17.21 -26.39
CA ARG A 294 6.87 17.24 -26.11
C ARG A 294 6.26 18.59 -26.51
N ASN A 295 5.25 18.56 -27.36
CA ASN A 295 4.61 19.74 -27.95
C ASN A 295 3.55 20.41 -27.04
N ALA A 296 2.97 19.66 -26.11
CA ALA A 296 1.93 20.12 -25.19
C ALA A 296 2.08 19.48 -23.81
N SER A 297 1.56 20.15 -22.78
CA SER A 297 1.40 19.52 -21.46
C SER A 297 0.08 18.75 -21.44
N ILE A 298 0.05 17.64 -20.70
CA ILE A 298 -1.16 16.80 -20.58
C ILE A 298 -1.39 16.49 -19.11
N SER A 299 -2.61 16.69 -18.66
CA SER A 299 -3.03 16.49 -17.27
C SER A 299 -4.26 15.59 -17.19
N SER A 300 -4.31 14.71 -16.20
CA SER A 300 -5.50 13.88 -15.94
C SER A 300 -6.64 14.72 -15.36
N LEU A 301 -7.87 14.51 -15.84
CA LEU A 301 -9.07 15.14 -15.26
C LEU A 301 -9.62 14.30 -14.11
N GLU A 302 -9.54 12.98 -14.23
CA GLU A 302 -9.96 11.97 -13.26
C GLU A 302 -8.87 10.90 -13.04
N GLU A 303 -9.17 9.81 -12.34
CA GLU A 303 -8.25 8.67 -12.28
C GLU A 303 -8.18 8.03 -13.67
N VAL A 304 -6.97 7.95 -14.24
CA VAL A 304 -6.75 7.40 -15.59
C VAL A 304 -5.83 6.19 -15.52
N LYS A 305 -6.12 5.20 -16.37
CA LYS A 305 -5.23 4.08 -16.66
C LYS A 305 -4.71 4.24 -18.08
N LEU A 306 -3.41 4.38 -18.19
CA LEU A 306 -2.69 4.56 -19.45
C LEU A 306 -1.84 3.33 -19.73
N LEU A 307 -1.66 3.02 -21.00
CA LEU A 307 -0.71 2.04 -21.47
C LEU A 307 0.42 2.80 -22.14
N SER A 308 1.62 2.73 -21.56
CA SER A 308 2.80 3.35 -22.13
C SER A 308 3.55 2.37 -23.03
N LEU A 309 3.99 2.88 -24.18
CA LEU A 309 4.87 2.20 -25.11
C LEU A 309 6.13 3.04 -25.27
N SER A 310 7.30 2.45 -25.01
CA SER A 310 8.56 3.16 -25.12
C SER A 310 8.84 3.59 -26.56
N LYS A 311 9.66 4.63 -26.73
CA LYS A 311 10.12 5.08 -28.04
C LYS A 311 10.84 3.96 -28.79
N GLU A 312 11.74 3.24 -28.12
CA GLU A 312 12.50 2.15 -28.71
C GLU A 312 11.57 1.02 -29.19
N ASP A 313 10.56 0.67 -28.38
CA ASP A 313 9.59 -0.36 -28.73
C ASP A 313 8.70 0.06 -29.89
N LEU A 314 8.28 1.33 -29.94
CA LEU A 314 7.49 1.87 -31.04
C LEU A 314 8.29 1.91 -32.34
N GLU A 315 9.55 2.35 -32.28
CA GLU A 315 10.45 2.37 -33.44
C GLU A 315 10.67 0.95 -34.00
N GLU A 316 10.91 -0.05 -33.14
CA GLU A 316 11.02 -1.47 -33.55
C GLU A 316 9.73 -1.97 -34.24
N LEU A 317 8.57 -1.61 -33.70
CA LEU A 317 7.28 -1.99 -34.28
C LEU A 317 7.03 -1.33 -35.64
N MET A 318 7.45 -0.07 -35.80
CA MET A 318 7.35 0.65 -37.07
C MET A 318 8.26 0.06 -38.16
N GLU A 319 9.44 -0.44 -37.79
CA GLU A 319 10.33 -1.15 -38.71
C GLU A 319 9.73 -2.48 -39.17
N GLU A 320 9.08 -3.22 -38.27
CA GLU A 320 8.45 -4.52 -38.58
C GLU A 320 7.09 -4.35 -39.33
N TYR A 321 6.35 -3.26 -39.04
CA TYR A 321 5.01 -2.99 -39.59
C TYR A 321 4.87 -1.55 -40.13
N PRO A 322 5.34 -1.27 -41.36
CA PRO A 322 5.36 0.09 -41.93
C PRO A 322 3.99 0.79 -42.01
N HIS A 323 2.89 0.04 -42.15
CA HIS A 323 1.54 0.61 -42.18
C HIS A 323 1.13 1.31 -40.88
N LEU A 324 1.71 0.91 -39.73
CA LEU A 324 1.48 1.57 -38.44
C LEU A 324 1.97 3.02 -38.48
N PHE A 325 3.11 3.25 -39.14
CA PHE A 325 3.69 4.58 -39.29
C PHE A 325 2.81 5.49 -40.15
N GLU A 326 2.26 4.98 -41.26
CA GLU A 326 1.36 5.74 -42.15
C GLU A 326 0.10 6.20 -41.41
N GLU A 327 -0.47 5.35 -40.54
CA GLU A 327 -1.66 5.69 -39.76
C GLU A 327 -1.36 6.75 -38.68
N LEU A 328 -0.24 6.60 -37.97
CA LEU A 328 0.24 7.58 -36.99
C LEU A 328 0.54 8.94 -37.62
N GLU A 329 1.18 8.95 -38.78
CA GLU A 329 1.54 10.17 -39.50
C GLU A 329 0.28 10.90 -40.01
N LYS A 330 -0.73 10.15 -40.47
CA LYS A 330 -2.02 10.68 -40.88
C LYS A 330 -2.75 11.35 -39.73
N VAL A 331 -2.88 10.69 -38.58
CA VAL A 331 -3.56 11.25 -37.40
C VAL A 331 -2.79 12.43 -36.80
N SER A 332 -1.46 12.38 -36.79
CA SER A 332 -0.61 13.50 -36.35
C SER A 332 -0.81 14.74 -37.24
N SER A 333 -0.98 14.54 -38.55
CA SER A 333 -1.22 15.61 -39.53
C SER A 333 -2.61 16.23 -39.37
N ASP A 334 -3.65 15.43 -39.12
CA ASP A 334 -5.02 15.93 -38.90
C ASP A 334 -5.14 16.76 -37.61
N ARG A 335 -4.28 16.50 -36.62
CA ARG A 335 -4.19 17.25 -35.35
C ARG A 335 -3.35 18.55 -35.47
N MET A 336 -2.83 18.88 -36.65
CA MET A 336 -2.05 20.10 -36.91
C MET A 336 -2.88 21.28 -37.44
N GLY A 337 -4.10 21.03 -37.94
CA GLY A 337 -5.08 22.06 -38.30
C GLY A 337 -5.94 22.45 -37.12
#